data_AF-A0A9P6DNM9-F1
#
_entry.id   AF-A0A9P6DNM9-F1
#
_cell.length_a   1.000
_cell.length_b   1.000
_cell.length_c   1.000
_cell.angle_alpha   90.00
_cell.angle_beta   90.00
_cell.angle_gamma   90.00
#
_symmetry.space_group_name_H-M   'P 1'
#
loop_
_entity.id
_entity.type
_entity.pdbx_description
1 polymer ?
#
loop_
_entity_poly.entity_id
_entity_poly.type
_entity_poly.pdbx_seq_one_letter_code
_entity_poly.pdbx_strand_id
1 'polypeptide(L)'
;MAVINDVIDRCEDSYLAAKDYHIKITKEFSDKGLIVLVCRHDCVLWFINMGPNGEKRYFMLAMMQRLLRELPESFTIGFFYDVICTLHREMEWWQLLPHCLLRLKFATPIFHLYGHQWLCQLSYHPYKNPEFSCTDGEGCEREWNLLNGVIPTCHISGFYRRLFVINTKQAYIDGQNLRKLASHQKWCFDDTVAKLDEAEGALDRLGIPIDKIQTAWAKQLSTQQAEPPCVLNLFLQINLLTLGNLVPEKDAGMKTIESILNLLWTCTTL
;
A
#
# COMPACT_ATOMS: atom_id res chain seq x y z
N MET A 1 12.24 -3.36 -9.65
CA MET A 1 11.82 -4.72 -10.06
C MET A 1 10.61 -4.55 -10.96
N ALA A 2 10.67 -4.97 -12.22
CA ALA A 2 9.54 -4.83 -13.14
C ALA A 2 8.60 -6.03 -12.98
N VAL A 3 7.33 -5.76 -12.68
CA VAL A 3 6.28 -6.79 -12.66
C VAL A 3 5.86 -7.06 -14.10
N ILE A 4 5.65 -8.33 -14.46
CA ILE A 4 5.19 -8.74 -15.79
C ILE A 4 3.90 -7.99 -16.14
N ASN A 5 3.84 -7.38 -17.34
CA ASN A 5 2.72 -6.51 -17.72
C ASN A 5 1.35 -7.22 -17.65
N ASP A 6 1.27 -8.49 -18.05
CA ASP A 6 0.06 -9.31 -17.97
C ASP A 6 -0.50 -9.44 -16.54
N VAL A 7 0.37 -9.44 -15.52
CA VAL A 7 -0.06 -9.44 -14.11
C VAL A 7 -0.73 -8.12 -13.77
N ILE A 8 -0.16 -7.00 -14.22
CA ILE A 8 -0.69 -5.67 -13.96
C ILE A 8 -2.02 -5.47 -14.70
N ASP A 9 -2.15 -5.98 -15.93
CA ASP A 9 -3.41 -5.96 -16.68
C ASP A 9 -4.52 -6.69 -15.92
N ARG A 10 -4.22 -7.89 -15.38
CA ARG A 10 -5.17 -8.63 -14.54
C ARG A 10 -5.52 -7.93 -13.22
N CYS A 11 -4.59 -7.14 -12.65
CA CYS A 11 -4.88 -6.30 -11.48
C CYS A 11 -5.84 -5.17 -11.86
N GLU A 12 -5.61 -4.52 -13.01
CA GLU A 12 -6.47 -3.45 -13.52
C GLU A 12 -7.89 -3.98 -13.82
N ASP A 13 -8.02 -5.13 -14.47
CA ASP A 13 -9.31 -5.78 -14.72
C ASP A 13 -10.07 -6.09 -13.42
N SER A 14 -9.36 -6.58 -12.41
CA SER A 14 -9.95 -6.89 -11.09
C SER A 14 -10.48 -5.62 -10.40
N TYR A 15 -9.72 -4.53 -10.48
CA TYR A 15 -10.13 -3.23 -9.94
C TYR A 15 -11.34 -2.65 -10.70
N LEU A 16 -11.34 -2.72 -12.03
CA LEU A 16 -12.46 -2.25 -12.86
C LEU A 16 -13.74 -3.04 -12.57
N ALA A 17 -13.65 -4.36 -12.45
CA ALA A 17 -14.77 -5.22 -12.12
C ALA A 17 -15.38 -4.89 -10.74
N ALA A 18 -14.54 -4.61 -9.74
CA ALA A 18 -15.00 -4.18 -8.42
C ALA A 18 -15.73 -2.82 -8.49
N LYS A 19 -15.21 -1.89 -9.29
CA LYS A 19 -15.81 -0.56 -9.49
C LYS A 19 -17.17 -0.63 -10.17
N ASP A 20 -17.35 -1.54 -11.11
CA ASP A 20 -18.62 -1.73 -11.83
C ASP A 20 -19.71 -2.39 -10.97
N TYR A 21 -19.33 -3.19 -9.96
CA TYR A 21 -20.27 -3.79 -9.00
C TYR A 21 -20.87 -2.76 -8.03
N HIS A 22 -20.13 -1.69 -7.72
CA HIS A 22 -20.65 -0.57 -6.95
C HIS A 22 -21.63 0.25 -7.80
N ILE A 23 -22.93 -0.05 -7.66
CA ILE A 23 -24.03 0.74 -8.21
C ILE A 23 -23.72 2.23 -7.96
N LYS A 24 -23.59 3.02 -9.02
CA LYS A 24 -23.41 4.48 -8.93
C LYS A 24 -24.67 5.10 -8.32
N ILE A 25 -24.74 5.14 -6.99
CA ILE A 25 -25.85 5.76 -6.27
C ILE A 25 -25.73 7.28 -6.41
N THR A 26 -26.50 7.78 -7.39
CA THR A 26 -27.22 9.07 -7.43
C THR A 26 -26.49 10.38 -7.72
N LYS A 27 -27.09 11.07 -8.72
CA LYS A 27 -27.41 12.51 -8.83
C LYS A 27 -26.27 13.54 -8.84
N GLU A 28 -26.58 14.66 -9.49
CA GLU A 28 -25.74 15.77 -9.93
C GLU A 28 -25.09 16.56 -8.78
N PHE A 29 -24.18 15.94 -8.02
CA PHE A 29 -23.31 16.69 -7.10
C PHE A 29 -22.13 17.31 -7.88
N SER A 30 -21.82 18.59 -7.60
CA SER A 30 -20.70 19.30 -8.24
C SER A 30 -19.35 18.68 -7.89
N ASP A 31 -19.20 18.24 -6.63
CA ASP A 31 -18.04 17.49 -6.15
C ASP A 31 -18.46 16.04 -5.83
N LYS A 32 -17.75 15.07 -6.39
CA LYS A 32 -18.04 13.63 -6.21
C LYS A 32 -17.26 12.98 -5.06
N GLY A 33 -16.35 13.73 -4.44
CA GLY A 33 -15.63 13.28 -3.25
C GLY A 33 -14.37 14.10 -2.99
N LEU A 34 -13.52 13.54 -2.13
CA LEU A 34 -12.23 14.11 -1.73
C LEU A 34 -11.12 13.09 -1.94
N ILE A 35 -10.00 13.55 -2.47
CA ILE A 35 -8.74 12.81 -2.42
C ILE A 35 -7.91 13.47 -1.34
N VAL A 36 -7.25 12.66 -0.52
CA VAL A 36 -6.42 13.12 0.59
C VAL A 36 -5.02 12.53 0.45
N LEU A 37 -4.00 13.36 0.72
CA LEU A 37 -2.63 12.88 0.94
C LEU A 37 -2.35 12.94 2.44
N VAL A 38 -2.00 11.80 3.01
CA VAL A 38 -1.69 11.65 4.44
C VAL A 38 -0.24 11.20 4.58
N CYS A 39 0.46 11.72 5.60
CA CYS A 39 1.82 11.25 5.90
C CYS A 39 1.79 9.96 6.73
N ARG A 40 2.96 9.32 6.96
CA ARG A 40 3.08 8.11 7.79
C ARG A 40 2.54 8.29 9.23
N HIS A 41 2.42 9.51 9.71
CA HIS A 41 1.91 9.83 11.05
C HIS A 41 0.40 10.08 11.10
N ASP A 42 -0.35 9.66 10.07
CA ASP A 42 -1.79 9.90 9.94
C ASP A 42 -2.17 11.39 10.03
N CYS A 43 -1.30 12.28 9.54
CA CYS A 43 -1.56 13.71 9.43
C CYS A 43 -1.83 14.08 7.97
N VAL A 44 -2.92 14.82 7.74
CA VAL A 44 -3.27 15.28 6.40
C VAL A 44 -2.30 16.35 5.94
N LEU A 45 -1.81 16.20 4.71
CA LEU A 45 -0.98 17.19 4.03
C LEU A 45 -1.82 18.04 3.09
N TRP A 46 -2.63 17.41 2.24
CA TRP A 46 -3.48 18.12 1.27
C TRP A 46 -4.77 17.38 0.97
N PHE A 47 -5.80 18.16 0.64
CA PHE A 47 -7.03 17.69 0.02
C PHE A 47 -7.12 18.17 -1.43
N ILE A 48 -7.76 17.34 -2.26
CA ILE A 48 -8.22 17.73 -3.59
C ILE A 48 -9.70 17.41 -3.71
N ASN A 49 -10.48 18.38 -4.18
CA ASN A 49 -11.88 18.15 -4.56
C ASN A 49 -11.92 17.36 -5.87
N MET A 50 -12.61 16.23 -5.85
CA MET A 50 -12.91 15.50 -7.08
C MET A 50 -14.10 16.16 -7.77
N GLY A 51 -13.82 16.76 -8.93
CA GLY A 51 -14.86 17.34 -9.77
C GLY A 51 -15.80 16.30 -10.39
N PRO A 52 -16.69 16.71 -11.30
CA PRO A 52 -17.76 15.87 -11.84
C PRO A 52 -17.25 14.65 -12.64
N ASN A 53 -16.00 14.68 -13.08
CA ASN A 53 -15.36 13.56 -13.80
C ASN A 53 -14.91 12.42 -12.88
N GLY A 54 -15.11 12.54 -11.56
CA GLY A 54 -14.82 11.52 -10.56
C GLY A 54 -13.32 11.32 -10.31
N GLU A 55 -12.99 10.21 -9.63
CA GLU A 55 -11.60 9.83 -9.34
C GLU A 55 -10.82 9.52 -10.61
N LYS A 56 -9.64 10.11 -10.72
CA LYS A 56 -8.71 9.96 -11.84
C LYS A 56 -7.28 9.87 -11.31
N ARG A 57 -6.47 9.03 -11.95
CA ARG A 57 -5.06 8.79 -11.58
C ARG A 57 -4.19 10.07 -11.57
N TYR A 58 -4.55 11.08 -12.37
CA TYR A 58 -3.80 12.35 -12.41
C TYR A 58 -3.82 13.11 -11.07
N PHE A 59 -4.81 12.88 -10.20
CA PHE A 59 -4.82 13.50 -8.89
C PHE A 59 -3.65 13.00 -8.03
N MET A 60 -3.34 11.70 -8.10
CA MET A 60 -2.19 11.12 -7.43
C MET A 60 -0.89 11.71 -7.98
N LEU A 61 -0.75 11.83 -9.29
CA LEU A 61 0.42 12.47 -9.92
C LEU A 61 0.56 13.94 -9.48
N ALA A 62 -0.53 14.69 -9.41
CA ALA A 62 -0.53 16.08 -8.95
C ALA A 62 -0.11 16.18 -7.47
N MET A 63 -0.62 15.30 -6.60
CA MET A 63 -0.23 15.23 -5.19
C MET A 63 1.24 14.82 -5.02
N MET A 64 1.71 13.83 -5.77
CA MET A 64 3.12 13.44 -5.80
C MET A 64 4.00 14.61 -6.21
N GLN A 65 3.68 15.29 -7.30
CA GLN A 65 4.44 16.46 -7.79
C GLN A 65 4.40 17.62 -6.79
N ARG A 66 3.28 17.82 -6.09
CA ARG A 66 3.17 18.82 -5.02
C ARG A 66 4.09 18.47 -3.86
N LEU A 67 4.04 17.23 -3.35
CA LEU A 67 4.89 16.78 -2.25
C LEU A 67 6.38 16.86 -2.60
N LEU A 68 6.75 16.39 -3.79
CA LEU A 68 8.14 16.36 -4.26
C LEU A 68 8.78 17.76 -4.31
N ARG A 69 8.01 18.81 -4.58
CA ARG A 69 8.48 20.20 -4.60
C ARG A 69 8.79 20.76 -3.21
N GLU A 70 8.18 20.21 -2.18
CA GLU A 70 8.33 20.67 -0.79
C GLU A 70 9.40 19.86 -0.03
N LEU A 71 9.92 18.77 -0.62
CA LEU A 71 10.90 17.88 0.01
C LEU A 71 12.27 17.97 -0.65
N PRO A 72 13.38 17.89 0.11
CA PRO A 72 14.74 17.90 -0.44
C PRO A 72 14.94 16.79 -1.47
N GLU A 73 15.71 17.04 -2.54
CA GLU A 73 15.99 16.07 -3.61
C GLU A 73 16.77 14.82 -3.14
N SER A 74 17.46 14.92 -2.01
CA SER A 74 18.20 13.81 -1.40
C SER A 74 17.32 12.75 -0.74
N PHE A 75 16.04 13.04 -0.51
CA PHE A 75 15.14 12.11 0.19
C PHE A 75 14.68 10.96 -0.71
N THR A 76 14.56 9.75 -0.16
CA THR A 76 13.76 8.68 -0.75
C THR A 76 12.35 8.77 -0.21
N ILE A 77 11.33 8.65 -1.08
CA ILE A 77 9.93 8.81 -0.69
C ILE A 77 9.15 7.56 -1.08
N GLY A 78 8.55 6.92 -0.09
CA GLY A 78 7.57 5.86 -0.28
C GLY A 78 6.16 6.41 -0.50
N PHE A 79 5.47 5.91 -1.50
CA PHE A 79 4.07 6.22 -1.78
C PHE A 79 3.19 4.98 -1.71
N PHE A 80 2.02 5.17 -1.10
CA PHE A 80 0.94 4.21 -1.07
C PHE A 80 -0.18 4.64 -2.02
N TYR A 81 -0.70 3.69 -2.79
CA TYR A 81 -1.93 3.87 -3.57
C TYR A 81 -2.55 2.51 -3.92
N ASP A 82 -3.88 2.44 -3.94
CA ASP A 82 -4.63 1.18 -4.10
C ASP A 82 -4.31 0.47 -5.42
N VAL A 83 -4.09 1.25 -6.49
CA VAL A 83 -3.71 0.75 -7.82
C VAL A 83 -2.31 1.25 -8.22
N ILE A 84 -1.38 1.28 -7.26
CA ILE A 84 -0.03 1.76 -7.50
C ILE A 84 0.72 0.98 -8.59
N CYS A 85 0.43 -0.31 -8.76
CA CYS A 85 1.08 -1.14 -9.78
C CYS A 85 0.83 -0.62 -11.19
N THR A 86 -0.40 -0.21 -11.49
CA THR A 86 -0.79 0.35 -12.77
C THR A 86 -0.21 1.76 -12.93
N LEU A 87 -0.29 2.58 -11.88
CA LEU A 87 0.28 3.93 -11.90
C LEU A 87 1.80 3.91 -12.13
N HIS A 88 2.53 3.05 -11.42
CA HIS A 88 3.98 2.93 -11.55
C HIS A 88 4.37 2.52 -12.98
N ARG A 89 3.70 1.52 -13.55
CA ARG A 89 3.87 1.12 -14.96
C ARG A 89 3.62 2.27 -15.93
N GLU A 90 2.53 3.01 -15.75
CA GLU A 90 2.22 4.18 -16.57
C GLU A 90 3.29 5.26 -16.44
N MET A 91 3.80 5.51 -15.24
CA MET A 91 4.87 6.48 -15.01
C MET A 91 6.16 6.08 -15.75
N GLU A 92 6.51 4.80 -15.77
CA GLU A 92 7.66 4.30 -16.53
C GLU A 92 7.44 4.41 -18.04
N TRP A 93 6.28 3.99 -18.55
CA TRP A 93 5.98 4.03 -19.99
C TRP A 93 5.92 5.44 -20.55
N TRP A 94 5.20 6.33 -19.86
CA TRP A 94 4.98 7.69 -20.31
C TRP A 94 6.04 8.66 -19.80
N GLN A 95 7.05 8.16 -19.08
CA GLN A 95 8.13 8.97 -18.48
C GLN A 95 7.58 10.11 -17.64
N LEU A 96 6.62 9.81 -16.76
CA LEU A 96 6.01 10.78 -15.86
C LEU A 96 6.92 10.97 -14.64
N LEU A 97 7.27 12.22 -14.34
CA LEU A 97 8.19 12.58 -13.25
C LEU A 97 9.54 11.83 -13.33
N PRO A 98 10.23 11.82 -14.48
CA PRO A 98 11.35 10.91 -14.74
C PRO A 98 12.54 11.18 -13.81
N HIS A 99 12.81 12.45 -13.48
CA HIS A 99 13.85 12.83 -12.53
C HIS A 99 13.56 12.37 -11.09
N CYS A 100 12.30 12.09 -10.77
CA CYS A 100 11.87 11.69 -9.44
C CYS A 100 11.72 10.16 -9.31
N LEU A 101 11.57 9.42 -10.40
CA LEU A 101 11.33 7.97 -10.35
C LEU A 101 12.39 7.20 -9.54
N LEU A 102 13.67 7.59 -9.64
CA LEU A 102 14.77 6.95 -8.90
C LEU A 102 14.66 7.08 -7.37
N ARG A 103 14.01 8.14 -6.88
CA ARG A 103 13.81 8.39 -5.44
C ARG A 103 12.42 7.99 -4.95
N LEU A 104 11.54 7.55 -5.83
CA LEU A 104 10.19 7.09 -5.48
C LEU A 104 10.20 5.58 -5.23
N LYS A 105 9.57 5.18 -4.14
CA LYS A 105 9.25 3.79 -3.80
C LYS A 105 7.75 3.64 -3.77
N PHE A 106 7.26 2.45 -4.11
CA PHE A 106 5.84 2.21 -4.31
C PHE A 106 5.38 0.98 -3.53
N ALA A 107 4.24 1.08 -2.85
CA ALA A 107 3.58 -0.02 -2.17
C ALA A 107 2.06 0.15 -2.25
N THR A 108 1.33 -0.96 -2.14
CA THR A 108 -0.13 -0.94 -2.00
C THR A 108 -0.48 -1.05 -0.52
N PRO A 109 -1.46 -0.29 0.00
CA PRO A 109 -1.90 -0.46 1.38
C PRO A 109 -2.32 -1.90 1.65
N ILE A 110 -2.09 -2.37 2.89
CA ILE A 110 -2.16 -3.79 3.21
C ILE A 110 -3.55 -4.40 2.97
N PHE A 111 -4.64 -3.66 3.20
CA PHE A 111 -6.00 -4.17 2.96
C PHE A 111 -6.29 -4.30 1.47
N HIS A 112 -5.82 -3.34 0.66
CA HIS A 112 -6.03 -3.34 -0.78
C HIS A 112 -5.16 -4.36 -1.51
N LEU A 113 -3.98 -4.67 -0.96
CA LEU A 113 -3.01 -5.59 -1.56
C LEU A 113 -3.60 -6.96 -1.88
N TYR A 114 -4.47 -7.50 -1.03
CA TYR A 114 -5.10 -8.81 -1.25
C TYR A 114 -6.04 -8.85 -2.46
N GLY A 115 -6.48 -7.69 -2.96
CA GLY A 115 -7.22 -7.57 -4.22
C GLY A 115 -6.35 -7.69 -5.47
N HIS A 116 -5.02 -7.67 -5.32
CA HIS A 116 -4.07 -7.77 -6.43
C HIS A 116 -3.66 -9.21 -6.72
N GLN A 117 -3.16 -9.44 -7.94
CA GLN A 117 -2.56 -10.72 -8.33
C GLN A 117 -1.32 -11.03 -7.50
N TRP A 118 -1.07 -12.32 -7.22
CA TRP A 118 0.03 -12.78 -6.36
C TRP A 118 1.39 -12.12 -6.66
N LEU A 119 1.80 -12.05 -7.94
CA LEU A 119 3.07 -11.44 -8.33
C LEU A 119 3.13 -9.92 -8.10
N CYS A 120 1.99 -9.24 -8.22
CA CYS A 120 1.86 -7.84 -7.83
C CYS A 120 2.01 -7.71 -6.31
N GLN A 121 1.38 -8.60 -5.54
CA GLN A 121 1.52 -8.62 -4.08
C GLN A 121 2.99 -8.75 -3.69
N LEU A 122 3.74 -9.71 -4.25
CA LEU A 122 5.17 -9.87 -3.95
C LEU A 122 6.01 -8.62 -4.17
N SER A 123 5.63 -7.77 -5.12
CA SER A 123 6.43 -6.61 -5.54
C SER A 123 6.03 -5.32 -4.83
N TYR A 124 4.76 -5.17 -4.44
CA TYR A 124 4.20 -3.97 -3.83
C TYR A 124 3.72 -4.18 -2.38
N HIS A 125 4.02 -5.33 -1.77
CA HIS A 125 3.69 -5.58 -0.36
C HIS A 125 4.57 -4.73 0.55
N PRO A 126 3.99 -3.88 1.43
CA PRO A 126 4.77 -2.99 2.28
C PRO A 126 5.70 -3.74 3.23
N TYR A 127 5.23 -4.79 3.90
CA TYR A 127 6.08 -5.59 4.80
C TYR A 127 7.17 -6.42 4.09
N LYS A 128 7.07 -6.64 2.76
CA LYS A 128 8.13 -7.33 2.00
C LYS A 128 9.14 -6.34 1.41
N ASN A 129 8.91 -5.04 1.61
CA ASN A 129 9.76 -3.99 1.11
C ASN A 129 10.38 -3.22 2.30
N PRO A 130 11.73 -3.23 2.44
CA PRO A 130 12.40 -2.58 3.56
C PRO A 130 12.19 -1.06 3.59
N GLU A 131 11.90 -0.43 2.45
CA GLU A 131 11.67 1.01 2.34
C GLU A 131 10.37 1.46 3.01
N PHE A 132 9.45 0.53 3.28
CA PHE A 132 8.16 0.82 3.89
C PHE A 132 8.05 0.41 5.36
N SER A 133 9.02 -0.35 5.89
CA SER A 133 8.98 -0.82 7.28
C SER A 133 7.65 -1.55 7.59
N CYS A 134 7.21 -1.57 8.85
CA CYS A 134 5.91 -2.15 9.26
C CYS A 134 4.70 -1.20 9.06
N THR A 135 4.74 -0.26 8.11
CA THR A 135 3.61 0.64 7.87
C THR A 135 2.49 -0.06 7.09
N ASP A 136 1.23 0.14 7.49
CA ASP A 136 0.07 -0.48 6.83
C ASP A 136 -0.37 0.25 5.55
N GLY A 137 -0.13 1.57 5.48
CA GLY A 137 -0.53 2.42 4.36
C GLY A 137 -1.97 2.92 4.43
N GLU A 138 -2.66 2.73 5.55
CA GLU A 138 -4.13 2.89 5.68
C GLU A 138 -4.55 4.26 6.26
N GLY A 139 -3.65 5.24 6.24
CA GLY A 139 -3.90 6.57 6.82
C GLY A 139 -5.07 7.32 6.16
N CYS A 140 -5.26 7.14 4.84
CA CYS A 140 -6.38 7.74 4.12
C CYS A 140 -7.74 7.18 4.60
N GLU A 141 -7.84 5.86 4.81
CA GLU A 141 -9.06 5.22 5.31
C GLU A 141 -9.41 5.67 6.73
N ARG A 142 -8.37 5.81 7.60
CA ARG A 142 -8.54 6.38 8.94
C ARG A 142 -9.07 7.81 8.88
N GLU A 143 -8.55 8.64 7.99
CA GLU A 143 -9.01 10.02 7.80
C GLU A 143 -10.45 10.06 7.27
N TRP A 144 -10.79 9.27 6.26
CA TRP A 144 -12.16 9.21 5.74
C TRP A 144 -13.17 8.78 6.80
N ASN A 145 -12.80 7.84 7.68
CA ASN A 145 -13.64 7.47 8.81
C ASN A 145 -13.87 8.66 9.78
N LEU A 146 -12.85 9.48 10.06
CA LEU A 146 -12.98 10.67 10.90
C LEU A 146 -13.85 11.77 10.27
N LEU A 147 -13.85 11.86 8.95
CA LEU A 147 -14.67 12.80 8.17
C LEU A 147 -16.08 12.28 7.87
N ASN A 148 -16.38 11.00 8.10
CA ASN A 148 -17.66 10.39 7.74
C ASN A 148 -18.87 11.16 8.28
N GLY A 149 -18.77 11.68 9.52
CA GLY A 149 -19.85 12.45 10.14
C GLY A 149 -20.23 13.76 9.43
N VAL A 150 -19.36 14.34 8.60
CA VAL A 150 -19.68 15.56 7.83
C VAL A 150 -20.23 15.29 6.44
N ILE A 151 -20.16 14.04 5.94
CA ILE A 151 -20.60 13.66 4.59
C ILE A 151 -22.06 14.08 4.32
N PRO A 152 -23.05 13.78 5.19
CA PRO A 152 -24.45 14.12 4.91
C PRO A 152 -24.67 15.63 4.76
N THR A 153 -24.01 16.44 5.61
CA THR A 153 -24.12 17.91 5.54
C THR A 153 -23.41 18.47 4.31
N CYS A 154 -22.27 17.90 3.92
CA CYS A 154 -21.51 18.31 2.75
C CYS A 154 -22.26 18.05 1.43
N HIS A 155 -23.07 16.98 1.34
CA HIS A 155 -23.86 16.67 0.13
C HIS A 155 -24.91 17.72 -0.21
N ILE A 156 -25.45 18.43 0.79
CA ILE A 156 -26.50 19.44 0.60
C ILE A 156 -25.98 20.88 0.73
N SER A 157 -24.68 21.06 0.99
CA SER A 157 -24.06 22.37 1.20
C SER A 157 -23.50 22.94 -0.10
N GLY A 158 -23.63 24.25 -0.28
CA GLY A 158 -22.90 24.97 -1.32
C GLY A 158 -21.37 24.94 -1.10
N PHE A 159 -20.61 25.20 -2.16
CA PHE A 159 -19.14 25.09 -2.20
C PHE A 159 -18.42 25.69 -0.98
N TYR A 160 -18.68 26.97 -0.66
CA TYR A 160 -17.99 27.65 0.45
C TYR A 160 -18.33 27.07 1.82
N ARG A 161 -19.59 26.65 2.03
CA ARG A 161 -20.02 26.04 3.29
C ARG A 161 -19.40 24.66 3.46
N ARG A 162 -19.36 23.85 2.39
CA ARG A 162 -18.68 22.56 2.37
C ARG A 162 -17.20 22.71 2.73
N LEU A 163 -16.50 23.65 2.08
CA LEU A 163 -15.08 23.93 2.38
C LEU A 163 -14.88 24.35 3.84
N PHE A 164 -15.72 25.24 4.36
CA PHE A 164 -15.64 25.67 5.76
C PHE A 164 -15.84 24.51 6.75
N VAL A 165 -16.85 23.66 6.51
CA VAL A 165 -17.14 22.50 7.38
C VAL A 165 -15.99 21.50 7.37
N ILE A 166 -15.47 21.15 6.19
CA ILE A 166 -14.33 20.22 6.06
C ILE A 166 -13.10 20.80 6.74
N ASN A 167 -12.74 22.05 6.45
CA ASN A 167 -11.55 22.68 7.04
C ASN A 167 -11.65 22.79 8.57
N THR A 168 -12.83 23.14 9.09
CA THR A 168 -13.04 23.24 10.55
C THR A 168 -12.92 21.87 11.21
N LYS A 169 -13.51 20.83 10.60
CA LYS A 169 -13.40 19.45 11.08
C LYS A 169 -11.96 18.95 11.02
N GLN A 170 -11.24 19.24 9.94
CA GLN A 170 -9.83 18.86 9.80
C GLN A 170 -8.97 19.52 10.86
N ALA A 171 -9.11 20.84 11.06
CA ALA A 171 -8.33 21.56 12.08
C ALA A 171 -8.54 20.98 13.49
N TYR A 172 -9.76 20.53 13.79
CA TYR A 172 -10.03 19.80 15.03
C TYR A 172 -9.31 18.44 15.07
N ILE A 173 -9.40 17.64 14.00
CA ILE A 173 -8.73 16.34 13.88
C ILE A 173 -7.21 16.49 14.05
N ASP A 174 -6.59 17.41 13.30
CA ASP A 174 -5.15 17.69 13.37
C ASP A 174 -4.72 18.06 14.79
N GLY A 175 -5.51 18.88 15.48
CA GLY A 175 -5.27 19.22 16.89
C GLY A 175 -5.32 18.01 17.82
N GLN A 176 -6.17 17.02 17.55
CA GLN A 176 -6.21 15.76 18.31
C GLN A 176 -5.04 14.85 17.96
N ASN A 177 -4.72 14.71 16.67
CA ASN A 177 -3.63 13.86 16.18
C ASN A 177 -2.28 14.36 16.72
N LEU A 178 -2.02 15.66 16.66
CA LEU A 178 -0.79 16.26 17.20
C LEU A 178 -0.63 16.01 18.70
N ARG A 179 -1.72 16.12 19.49
CA ARG A 179 -1.67 15.82 20.94
C ARG A 179 -1.36 14.36 21.25
N LYS A 180 -1.75 13.45 20.36
CA LYS A 180 -1.58 12.00 20.51
C LYS A 180 -0.36 11.47 19.75
N LEU A 181 0.37 12.31 19.02
CA LEU A 181 1.42 11.89 18.11
C LEU A 181 2.49 11.05 18.79
N ALA A 182 2.96 11.47 19.97
CA ALA A 182 3.96 10.72 20.73
C ALA A 182 3.44 9.34 21.18
N SER A 183 2.20 9.26 21.66
CA SER A 183 1.57 7.99 22.03
C SER A 183 1.36 7.09 20.82
N HIS A 184 0.99 7.65 19.68
CA HIS A 184 0.82 6.91 18.43
C HIS A 184 2.16 6.36 17.93
N GLN A 185 3.22 7.17 17.92
CA GLN A 185 4.57 6.71 17.56
C GLN A 185 5.06 5.62 18.51
N LYS A 186 4.83 5.75 19.82
CA LYS A 186 5.15 4.71 20.79
C LYS A 186 4.37 3.41 20.49
N TRP A 187 3.08 3.51 20.22
CA TRP A 187 2.28 2.34 19.87
C TRP A 187 2.78 1.65 18.59
N CYS A 188 3.09 2.40 17.54
CA CYS A 188 3.67 1.84 16.31
C CYS A 188 5.01 1.14 16.57
N PHE A 189 5.85 1.71 17.43
CA PHE A 189 7.11 1.10 17.84
C PHE A 189 6.88 -0.21 18.61
N ASP A 190 6.03 -0.18 19.65
CA ASP A 190 5.73 -1.35 20.47
C ASP A 190 5.11 -2.49 19.62
N ASP A 191 4.22 -2.16 18.67
CA ASP A 191 3.64 -3.12 17.71
C ASP A 191 4.71 -3.73 16.79
N THR A 192 5.65 -2.90 16.30
CA THR A 192 6.76 -3.37 15.46
C THR A 192 7.67 -4.32 16.24
N VAL A 193 8.00 -4.01 17.49
CA VAL A 193 8.80 -4.88 18.37
C VAL A 193 8.07 -6.19 18.66
N ALA A 194 6.77 -6.14 18.99
CA ALA A 194 5.99 -7.35 19.25
C ALA A 194 5.94 -8.28 18.04
N LYS A 195 5.79 -7.73 16.84
CA LYS A 195 5.86 -8.51 15.59
C LYS A 195 7.25 -9.12 15.41
N LEU A 196 8.31 -8.36 15.65
CA LEU A 196 9.68 -8.88 15.56
C LEU A 196 9.88 -10.07 16.50
N ASP A 197 9.53 -9.93 17.78
CA ASP A 197 9.64 -11.00 18.77
C ASP A 197 8.85 -12.25 18.34
N GLU A 198 7.65 -12.07 17.76
CA GLU A 198 6.85 -13.17 17.23
C GLU A 198 7.57 -13.91 16.08
N ALA A 199 8.19 -13.19 15.14
CA ALA A 199 8.93 -13.79 14.05
C ALA A 199 10.21 -14.48 14.51
N GLU A 200 10.98 -13.87 15.41
CA GLU A 200 12.17 -14.50 15.99
C GLU A 200 11.81 -15.79 16.72
N GLY A 201 10.79 -15.75 17.58
CA GLY A 201 10.30 -16.96 18.24
C GLY A 201 9.79 -18.02 17.26
N ALA A 202 9.25 -17.61 16.11
CA ALA A 202 8.82 -18.52 15.06
C ALA A 202 10.02 -19.14 14.31
N LEU A 203 11.07 -18.37 14.04
CA LEU A 203 12.33 -18.85 13.46
C LEU A 203 13.00 -19.88 14.38
N ASP A 204 13.05 -19.58 15.68
CA ASP A 204 13.63 -20.47 16.69
C ASP A 204 12.90 -21.82 16.74
N ARG A 205 11.56 -21.80 16.68
CA ARG A 205 10.73 -23.02 16.63
C ARG A 205 10.97 -23.85 15.38
N LEU A 206 11.27 -23.22 14.24
CA LEU A 206 11.58 -23.94 13.01
C LEU A 206 12.96 -24.60 13.07
N GLY A 207 13.90 -24.05 13.84
CA GLY A 207 15.27 -24.58 13.97
C GLY A 207 16.05 -24.56 12.64
N ILE A 208 15.60 -23.76 11.68
CA ILE A 208 16.25 -23.62 10.37
C ILE A 208 17.09 -22.35 10.37
N PRO A 209 18.38 -22.42 10.00
CA PRO A 209 19.20 -21.25 9.83
C PRO A 209 18.58 -20.20 8.88
N ILE A 210 18.57 -18.94 9.31
CA ILE A 210 18.01 -17.79 8.60
C ILE A 210 18.53 -17.64 7.16
N ASP A 211 19.80 -17.95 6.92
CA ASP A 211 20.46 -17.91 5.61
C ASP A 211 19.83 -18.89 4.61
N LYS A 212 19.40 -20.06 5.08
CA LYS A 212 18.69 -21.04 4.25
C LYS A 212 17.31 -20.54 3.87
N ILE A 213 16.61 -19.89 4.79
CA ILE A 213 15.28 -19.32 4.55
C ILE A 213 15.38 -18.18 3.53
N GLN A 214 16.34 -17.27 3.71
CA GLN A 214 16.60 -16.18 2.77
C GLN A 214 16.97 -16.70 1.37
N THR A 215 17.82 -17.72 1.29
CA THR A 215 18.20 -18.36 0.02
C THR A 215 16.98 -19.02 -0.66
N ALA A 216 16.17 -19.75 0.10
CA ALA A 216 14.95 -20.39 -0.42
C ALA A 216 13.94 -19.35 -0.93
N TRP A 217 13.80 -18.24 -0.22
CA TRP A 217 12.94 -17.13 -0.61
C TRP A 217 13.43 -16.42 -1.87
N ALA A 218 14.72 -16.09 -1.93
CA ALA A 218 15.31 -15.48 -3.13
C ALA A 218 15.12 -16.37 -4.37
N LYS A 219 15.29 -17.70 -4.20
CA LYS A 219 15.01 -18.67 -5.26
C LYS A 219 13.53 -18.66 -5.66
N GLN A 220 12.61 -18.63 -4.71
CA GLN A 220 11.17 -18.56 -5.00
C GLN A 220 10.81 -17.29 -5.77
N LEU A 221 11.28 -16.12 -5.31
CA LEU A 221 11.06 -14.84 -5.99
C LEU A 221 11.56 -14.89 -7.44
N SER A 222 12.81 -15.33 -7.64
CA SER A 222 13.40 -15.44 -8.98
C SER A 222 12.63 -16.39 -9.90
N THR A 223 12.03 -17.45 -9.35
CA THR A 223 11.24 -18.43 -10.12
C THR A 223 9.86 -17.88 -10.46
N GLN A 224 9.20 -17.23 -9.50
CA GLN A 224 7.84 -16.70 -9.67
C GLN A 224 7.80 -15.43 -10.52
N GLN A 225 8.88 -14.65 -10.52
CA GLN A 225 8.99 -13.42 -11.31
C GLN A 225 9.63 -13.62 -12.68
N ALA A 226 10.19 -14.80 -12.96
CA ALA A 226 10.61 -15.14 -14.32
C ALA A 226 9.38 -15.18 -15.23
N GLU A 227 9.51 -14.68 -16.47
CA GLU A 227 8.46 -14.85 -17.47
C GLU A 227 8.12 -16.35 -17.59
N PRO A 228 6.84 -16.74 -17.48
CA PRO A 228 6.49 -18.12 -17.70
C PRO A 228 6.89 -18.49 -19.14
N PRO A 229 7.60 -19.60 -19.38
CA PRO A 229 7.79 -20.08 -20.73
C PRO A 229 6.41 -20.18 -21.39
N CYS A 230 6.31 -19.66 -22.62
CA CYS A 230 5.04 -19.68 -23.34
C CYS A 230 4.52 -21.13 -23.30
N VAL A 231 3.23 -21.28 -22.99
CA VAL A 231 2.56 -22.57 -22.77
C VAL A 231 2.84 -23.21 -21.38
N LEU A 232 2.27 -22.65 -20.32
CA LEU A 232 1.43 -23.44 -19.41
C LEU A 232 0.62 -22.54 -18.47
N ASN A 233 -0.69 -22.54 -18.68
CA ASN A 233 -1.67 -22.17 -17.66
C ASN A 233 -1.56 -23.20 -16.53
N LEU A 234 -0.69 -22.96 -15.55
CA LEU A 234 -0.66 -23.74 -14.33
C LEU A 234 -0.97 -22.84 -13.13
N PHE A 235 -2.25 -22.48 -13.04
CA PHE A 235 -2.90 -22.36 -11.75
C PHE A 235 -2.46 -23.56 -10.88
N LEU A 236 -1.89 -23.30 -9.69
CA LEU A 236 -1.56 -24.28 -8.62
C LEU A 236 -0.16 -24.92 -8.53
N GLN A 237 0.90 -24.41 -9.15
CA GLN A 237 2.26 -24.75 -8.69
C GLN A 237 3.10 -23.50 -8.51
N ILE A 238 3.20 -23.02 -7.27
CA ILE A 238 4.43 -22.69 -6.53
C ILE A 238 3.94 -22.19 -5.15
N ASN A 239 3.53 -23.13 -4.30
CA ASN A 239 3.51 -22.91 -2.84
C ASN A 239 4.29 -24.01 -2.10
N LEU A 240 4.89 -24.98 -2.81
CA LEU A 240 5.26 -26.26 -2.20
C LEU A 240 6.69 -26.77 -2.41
N LEU A 241 7.53 -26.19 -3.28
CA LEU A 241 8.78 -26.88 -3.67
C LEU A 241 10.06 -26.45 -2.94
N THR A 242 10.08 -25.34 -2.20
CA THR A 242 11.29 -24.94 -1.42
C THR A 242 11.03 -24.70 0.07
N LEU A 243 9.94 -24.01 0.44
CA LEU A 243 9.59 -23.80 1.85
C LEU A 243 8.72 -24.92 2.44
N GLY A 244 7.86 -25.54 1.63
CA GLY A 244 7.05 -26.70 2.05
C GLY A 244 7.86 -27.98 2.33
N ASN A 245 9.09 -28.07 1.83
CA ASN A 245 10.03 -29.16 2.14
C ASN A 245 10.79 -28.93 3.46
N LEU A 246 10.75 -27.70 3.99
CA LEU A 246 11.43 -27.31 5.22
C LEU A 246 10.50 -27.36 6.44
N VAL A 247 9.17 -27.36 6.25
CA VAL A 247 8.20 -27.33 7.36
C VAL A 247 7.27 -28.56 7.33
N PRO A 248 7.24 -29.40 8.38
CA PRO A 248 6.50 -30.66 8.39
C PRO A 248 4.97 -30.50 8.40
N GLU A 249 4.43 -29.34 8.80
CA GLU A 249 2.98 -29.07 8.81
C GLU A 249 2.58 -28.03 7.76
N LYS A 250 1.80 -28.48 6.76
CA LYS A 250 1.53 -27.77 5.51
C LYS A 250 0.74 -26.45 5.66
N ASP A 251 -0.15 -26.34 6.65
CA ASP A 251 -1.06 -25.18 6.76
C ASP A 251 -0.65 -24.16 7.83
N ALA A 252 -0.07 -24.61 8.94
CA ALA A 252 0.48 -23.71 9.98
C ALA A 252 1.82 -23.12 9.53
N GLY A 253 2.66 -23.93 8.87
CA GLY A 253 3.99 -23.53 8.42
C GLY A 253 4.02 -22.40 7.40
N MET A 254 3.06 -22.36 6.46
CA MET A 254 3.03 -21.34 5.41
C MET A 254 2.69 -19.94 5.95
N LYS A 255 1.71 -19.82 6.86
CA LYS A 255 1.42 -18.54 7.52
C LYS A 255 2.59 -18.08 8.39
N THR A 256 3.22 -19.01 9.09
CA THR A 256 4.40 -18.73 9.91
C THR A 256 5.59 -18.30 9.08
N ILE A 257 5.86 -18.94 7.94
CA ILE A 257 6.93 -18.57 7.01
C ILE A 257 6.66 -17.23 6.32
N GLU A 258 5.42 -16.95 5.90
CA GLU A 258 5.07 -15.63 5.35
C GLU A 258 5.22 -14.54 6.40
N SER A 259 4.75 -14.75 7.63
CA SER A 259 4.99 -13.82 8.75
C SER A 259 6.48 -13.64 9.04
N ILE A 260 7.25 -14.73 9.08
CA ILE A 260 8.71 -14.70 9.28
C ILE A 260 9.41 -13.93 8.15
N LEU A 261 9.09 -14.20 6.89
CA LEU A 261 9.69 -13.52 5.74
C LEU A 261 9.30 -12.04 5.67
N ASN A 262 8.08 -11.69 6.09
CA ASN A 262 7.63 -10.30 6.22
C ASN A 262 8.41 -9.53 7.32
N LEU A 263 9.04 -10.23 8.27
CA LEU A 263 9.77 -9.62 9.39
C LEU A 263 11.30 -9.67 9.20
N LEU A 264 11.81 -10.69 8.50
CA LEU A 264 13.23 -10.82 8.13
C LEU A 264 13.77 -9.67 7.28
N TRP A 265 12.90 -8.96 6.55
CA TRP A 265 13.27 -7.76 5.79
C TRP A 265 13.19 -6.47 6.59
N THR A 266 12.48 -6.47 7.73
CA THR A 266 12.42 -5.32 8.65
C THR A 266 13.65 -5.24 9.55
N CYS A 267 14.31 -6.38 9.81
CA CYS A 267 15.46 -6.46 10.74
C CYS A 267 16.84 -6.14 10.14
N THR A 268 16.96 -5.89 8.84
CA THR A 268 18.23 -5.52 8.21
C THR A 268 18.41 -4.01 8.01
N THR A 269 17.45 -3.19 8.47
CA THR A 269 17.49 -1.72 8.33
C THR A 269 17.06 -0.96 9.59
N LEU A 270 17.43 -1.47 10.77
CA LEU A 270 17.58 -0.68 12.00
C LEU A 270 19.06 -0.52 12.35
#